data_AF-H2TGT2-F1
#
_entry.id   AF-H2TGT2-F1
#
_cell.length_a   1.000
_cell.length_b   1.000
_cell.length_c   1.000
_cell.angle_alpha   90.00
_cell.angle_beta   90.00
_cell.angle_gamma   90.00
#
_symmetry.space_group_name_H-M   'P 1'
#
loop_
_entity.id
_entity.type
_entity.pdbx_description
1 polymer ?
#
loop_
_entity_poly.entity_id
_entity_poly.type
_entity_poly.pdbx_seq_one_letter_code
_entity_poly.pdbx_strand_id
1 'polypeptide(L)'
;RTMDKICCLLAIILFNLIEADSHCLRGCTCVEDRHGRSLTCMEENAFGAIPQNLPHDLTKIRIEKSRFTEIPRGAFSEIPFLENLWLNFNDITLINSRGLEGLANLTELRLQGNKLRSVPWTAFEDAPALKILDLKHNQLDVLPEHALKFLPGLTYLDLSFNRLTVVSKEVFLNWPLYQRLQRQEERDVSQLGPNIVLALHDNAWLCDCRLRGFVEFVRTLTPPIILMNSYLTCSGPDFRMGKFFHEVELQSCMKPDVTALTANISLPLGVNATLRCVAKARPNPTVWWTYGLKIIRGFHVDEDTIRSLLFIPSIHPADRGVYTCTALNFIGNSSASIHLEVHSPGGSQSSRLPGIAALPSSAGDENVYIDIRIAKQMIRGIAIEWYATLDHPAETWFTVHFGYANADKRELIYIGPGINSYSVSDLMPATKYEICVTLKNKPPRPEQCIIFVTGSDVTEMEQREKLIHIVVIVLAMVLAVPIGMYACTTDIKFACLEGIMQVWKNRRRENASPAMEQERQGTFDSLQAASDEGLVAKESSEDRKSGGKNDQKND
;
A
#
# COMPACT_ATOMS: atom_id res chain seq x y z
N ARG A 1 38.83 7.64 -66.90
CA ARG A 1 37.36 7.84 -67.09
C ARG A 1 36.50 6.66 -66.64
N THR A 2 36.87 5.40 -66.90
CA THR A 2 36.15 4.21 -66.36
C THR A 2 36.58 3.88 -64.93
N MET A 3 37.88 3.85 -64.64
CA MET A 3 38.40 3.57 -63.30
C MET A 3 37.91 4.58 -62.25
N ASP A 4 37.78 5.87 -62.59
CA ASP A 4 37.28 6.89 -61.66
C ASP A 4 35.87 6.57 -61.16
N LYS A 5 34.99 6.08 -62.05
CA LYS A 5 33.63 5.68 -61.68
C LYS A 5 33.62 4.45 -60.77
N ILE A 6 34.52 3.49 -60.99
CA ILE A 6 34.68 2.31 -60.13
C ILE A 6 35.25 2.73 -58.77
N CYS A 7 36.19 3.68 -58.74
CA CYS A 7 36.76 4.23 -57.51
C CYS A 7 35.72 5.03 -56.72
N CYS A 8 34.89 5.86 -57.37
CA CYS A 8 33.77 6.54 -56.71
C CYS A 8 32.69 5.56 -56.23
N LEU A 9 32.35 4.52 -57.00
CA LEU A 9 31.42 3.47 -56.55
C LEU A 9 31.98 2.70 -55.35
N LEU A 10 33.26 2.33 -55.37
CA LEU A 10 33.92 1.72 -54.20
C LEU A 10 33.99 2.69 -53.02
N ALA A 11 34.24 3.98 -53.24
CA ALA A 11 34.25 4.97 -52.17
C ALA A 11 32.85 5.17 -51.55
N ILE A 12 31.79 5.19 -52.35
CA ILE A 12 30.39 5.26 -51.87
C ILE A 12 30.00 3.96 -51.17
N ILE A 13 30.38 2.80 -51.72
CA ILE A 13 30.15 1.49 -51.08
C ILE A 13 30.94 1.39 -49.77
N LEU A 14 32.18 1.90 -49.69
CA LEU A 14 32.91 2.01 -48.42
C LEU A 14 32.26 3.00 -47.46
N PHE A 15 31.74 4.14 -47.93
CA PHE A 15 31.01 5.09 -47.08
C PHE A 15 29.78 4.40 -46.45
N ASN A 16 28.99 3.71 -47.27
CA ASN A 16 27.81 2.95 -46.85
C ASN A 16 28.15 1.67 -46.04
N LEU A 17 29.40 1.18 -46.09
CA LEU A 17 29.91 0.09 -45.24
C LEU A 17 30.57 0.61 -43.95
N ILE A 18 30.92 1.90 -43.90
CA ILE A 18 31.35 2.61 -42.70
C ILE A 18 30.14 3.12 -41.92
N GLU A 19 28.96 3.28 -42.56
CA GLU A 19 27.64 3.41 -41.91
C GLU A 19 27.13 2.11 -41.26
N ALA A 20 28.01 1.18 -40.88
CA ALA A 20 27.63 -0.04 -40.14
C ALA A 20 27.26 0.27 -38.68
N ASP A 21 26.05 -0.12 -38.27
CA ASP A 21 25.55 -0.21 -36.89
C ASP A 21 25.53 1.06 -36.01
N SER A 22 25.43 2.23 -36.64
CA SER A 22 24.90 3.45 -36.00
C SER A 22 23.37 3.40 -35.75
N HIS A 23 22.75 2.21 -35.77
CA HIS A 23 21.32 1.96 -35.60
C HIS A 23 20.77 2.47 -34.26
N CYS A 24 20.39 3.74 -34.23
CA CYS A 24 19.62 4.32 -33.15
C CYS A 24 18.14 3.90 -33.25
N LEU A 25 17.48 3.78 -32.10
CA LEU A 25 16.08 3.39 -32.02
C LEU A 25 15.17 4.54 -32.50
N ARG A 26 14.11 4.21 -33.26
CA ARG A 26 13.12 5.22 -33.72
C ARG A 26 12.44 5.88 -32.51
N GLY A 27 12.31 7.20 -32.50
CA GLY A 27 11.81 7.97 -31.36
C GLY A 27 12.87 8.26 -30.28
N CYS A 28 14.14 7.92 -30.53
CA CYS A 28 15.27 8.21 -29.66
C CYS A 28 16.39 8.95 -30.43
N THR A 29 17.21 9.69 -29.69
CA THR A 29 18.48 10.24 -30.14
C THR A 29 19.64 9.47 -29.53
N CYS A 30 20.67 9.22 -30.33
CA CYS A 30 21.92 8.61 -29.89
C CYS A 30 23.06 9.62 -30.07
N VAL A 31 23.88 9.78 -29.05
CA VAL A 31 25.04 10.68 -29.06
C VAL A 31 26.25 9.93 -28.52
N GLU A 32 27.32 9.91 -29.30
CA GLU A 32 28.60 9.30 -28.93
C GLU A 32 29.57 10.39 -28.46
N ASP A 33 29.98 10.28 -27.20
CA ASP A 33 30.87 11.22 -26.52
C ASP A 33 32.19 10.52 -26.13
N ARG A 34 33.16 11.30 -25.63
CA ARG A 34 34.38 10.77 -24.99
C ARG A 34 34.13 9.87 -23.76
N HIS A 35 32.88 9.69 -23.36
CA HIS A 35 32.41 8.86 -22.26
C HIS A 35 31.51 7.70 -22.74
N GLY A 36 31.64 7.32 -24.02
CA GLY A 36 30.86 6.26 -24.66
C GLY A 36 29.55 6.72 -25.31
N ARG A 37 28.78 5.75 -25.83
CA ARG A 37 27.53 5.98 -26.54
C ARG A 37 26.37 6.15 -25.56
N SER A 38 25.57 7.17 -25.79
CA SER A 38 24.37 7.48 -24.99
C SER A 38 23.10 7.36 -25.83
N LEU A 39 22.02 6.87 -25.20
CA LEU A 39 20.68 6.79 -25.76
C LEU A 39 19.74 7.70 -24.97
N THR A 40 18.95 8.54 -25.66
CA THR A 40 17.92 9.39 -25.07
C THR A 40 16.59 9.20 -25.79
N CYS A 41 15.54 8.84 -25.05
CA CYS A 41 14.17 8.70 -25.54
C CYS A 41 13.24 9.54 -24.64
N MET A 42 12.36 10.36 -25.23
CA MET A 42 11.50 11.31 -24.50
C MET A 42 10.07 11.44 -25.06
N GLU A 43 9.69 10.60 -26.03
CA GLU A 43 8.39 10.69 -26.71
C GLU A 43 7.28 9.92 -25.97
N GLU A 44 6.18 10.60 -25.62
CA GLU A 44 5.08 10.08 -24.77
C GLU A 44 4.33 8.85 -25.33
N ASN A 45 4.59 8.46 -26.58
CA ASN A 45 3.88 7.43 -27.34
C ASN A 45 4.82 6.40 -28.03
N ALA A 46 6.15 6.50 -27.89
CA ALA A 46 7.07 5.73 -28.74
C ALA A 46 7.19 4.24 -28.36
N PHE A 47 6.99 3.88 -27.08
CA PHE A 47 7.25 2.54 -26.58
C PHE A 47 6.18 2.10 -25.57
N GLY A 48 5.73 0.84 -25.67
CA GLY A 48 4.84 0.21 -24.68
C GLY A 48 5.56 -0.64 -23.63
N ALA A 49 6.85 -0.93 -23.85
CA ALA A 49 7.73 -1.70 -22.98
C ALA A 49 9.19 -1.34 -23.27
N ILE A 50 10.13 -1.70 -22.38
CA ILE A 50 11.56 -1.51 -22.61
C ILE A 50 11.99 -2.28 -23.88
N PRO A 51 12.68 -1.64 -24.85
CA PRO A 51 13.14 -2.30 -26.07
C PRO A 51 14.11 -3.45 -25.77
N GLN A 52 13.90 -4.61 -26.39
CA GLN A 52 14.78 -5.79 -26.20
C GLN A 52 16.10 -5.67 -26.96
N ASN A 53 16.12 -4.94 -28.09
CA ASN A 53 17.29 -4.81 -28.96
C ASN A 53 17.95 -3.44 -28.74
N LEU A 54 18.57 -3.26 -27.58
CA LEU A 54 19.38 -2.08 -27.27
C LEU A 54 20.83 -2.28 -27.76
N PRO A 55 21.49 -1.29 -28.39
CA PRO A 55 22.89 -1.40 -28.79
C PRO A 55 23.84 -1.74 -27.62
N HIS A 56 24.67 -2.77 -27.82
CA HIS A 56 25.55 -3.37 -26.80
C HIS A 56 26.63 -2.44 -26.23
N ASP A 57 26.90 -1.33 -26.91
CA ASP A 57 27.96 -0.34 -26.67
C ASP A 57 27.50 0.88 -25.84
N LEU A 58 26.25 0.87 -25.36
CA LEU A 58 25.69 1.96 -24.56
C LEU A 58 26.29 2.04 -23.15
N THR A 59 26.94 3.17 -22.86
CA THR A 59 27.36 3.52 -21.49
C THR A 59 26.26 4.28 -20.74
N LYS A 60 25.31 4.93 -21.43
CA LYS A 60 24.27 5.75 -20.79
C LYS A 60 22.90 5.60 -21.46
N ILE A 61 21.87 5.36 -20.65
CA ILE A 61 20.47 5.27 -21.12
C ILE A 61 19.60 6.25 -20.33
N ARG A 62 18.87 7.11 -21.05
CA ARG A 62 17.80 7.95 -20.52
C ARG A 62 16.52 7.65 -21.29
N ILE A 63 15.52 7.08 -20.63
CA ILE A 63 14.18 6.86 -21.21
C ILE A 63 13.15 7.45 -20.25
N GLU A 64 12.59 8.60 -20.62
CA GLU A 64 11.67 9.35 -19.77
C GLU A 64 10.29 9.47 -20.44
N LYS A 65 9.23 9.61 -19.63
CA LYS A 65 7.84 9.82 -20.09
C LYS A 65 7.28 8.75 -21.05
N SER A 66 7.94 7.61 -21.15
CA SER A 66 7.65 6.52 -22.11
C SER A 66 6.71 5.44 -21.53
N ARG A 67 5.95 5.77 -20.47
CA ARG A 67 4.85 4.95 -19.89
C ARG A 67 5.20 3.51 -19.49
N PHE A 68 6.48 3.18 -19.31
CA PHE A 68 6.90 1.84 -18.88
C PHE A 68 6.27 1.47 -17.54
N THR A 69 5.70 0.26 -17.44
CA THR A 69 5.04 -0.26 -16.24
C THR A 69 5.91 -1.20 -15.42
N GLU A 70 6.90 -1.85 -16.04
CA GLU A 70 7.82 -2.78 -15.37
C GLU A 70 9.24 -2.74 -15.93
N ILE A 71 10.20 -3.18 -15.13
CA ILE A 71 11.53 -3.62 -15.60
C ILE A 71 11.52 -5.16 -15.64
N PRO A 72 11.42 -5.80 -16.82
CA PRO A 72 11.40 -7.25 -16.95
C PRO A 72 12.77 -7.87 -16.67
N ARG A 73 12.82 -9.20 -16.51
CA ARG A 73 14.10 -9.93 -16.34
C ARG A 73 15.02 -9.69 -17.54
N GLY A 74 16.31 -9.44 -17.28
CA GLY A 74 17.33 -9.33 -18.32
C GLY A 74 17.15 -8.14 -19.26
N ALA A 75 16.34 -7.14 -18.90
CA ALA A 75 16.04 -5.97 -19.74
C ALA A 75 17.29 -5.22 -20.25
N PHE A 76 18.42 -5.40 -19.55
CA PHE A 76 19.69 -4.74 -19.81
C PHE A 76 20.89 -5.72 -19.76
N SER A 77 20.68 -7.04 -19.86
CA SER A 77 21.79 -8.03 -19.78
C SER A 77 22.81 -7.89 -20.91
N GLU A 78 22.34 -7.43 -22.07
CA GLU A 78 23.12 -7.29 -23.30
C GLU A 78 23.99 -6.01 -23.34
N ILE A 79 23.93 -5.16 -22.30
CA ILE A 79 24.67 -3.89 -22.20
C ILE A 79 25.53 -3.81 -20.91
N PRO A 80 26.52 -4.70 -20.75
CA PRO A 80 27.33 -4.79 -19.52
C PRO A 80 28.19 -3.55 -19.22
N PHE A 81 28.35 -2.64 -20.18
CA PHE A 81 29.12 -1.40 -20.06
C PHE A 81 28.30 -0.20 -19.55
N LEU A 82 27.01 -0.38 -19.24
CA LEU A 82 26.11 0.69 -18.80
C LEU A 82 26.52 1.28 -17.43
N GLU A 83 26.87 2.57 -17.40
CA GLU A 83 27.27 3.32 -16.20
C GLU A 83 26.12 4.14 -15.59
N ASN A 84 25.21 4.67 -16.43
CA ASN A 84 24.08 5.51 -16.03
C ASN A 84 22.76 4.99 -16.64
N LEU A 85 21.77 4.68 -15.81
CA LEU A 85 20.43 4.27 -16.22
C LEU A 85 19.37 5.17 -15.60
N TRP A 86 18.68 5.96 -16.42
CA TRP A 86 17.67 6.92 -16.00
C TRP A 86 16.31 6.58 -16.63
N LEU A 87 15.37 6.12 -15.80
CA LEU A 87 14.02 5.68 -16.20
C LEU A 87 12.95 6.57 -15.55
N ASN A 88 13.19 7.88 -15.57
CA ASN A 88 12.44 8.88 -14.80
C ASN A 88 11.06 9.18 -15.39
N PHE A 89 10.09 9.49 -14.52
CA PHE A 89 8.74 9.92 -14.92
C PHE A 89 8.05 8.94 -15.88
N ASN A 90 8.25 7.64 -15.66
CA ASN A 90 7.48 6.57 -16.30
C ASN A 90 6.37 6.08 -15.33
N ASP A 91 5.70 4.99 -15.68
CA ASP A 91 4.59 4.43 -14.91
C ASP A 91 5.01 3.20 -14.06
N ILE A 92 6.32 3.03 -13.78
CA ILE A 92 6.88 1.75 -13.33
C ILE A 92 6.34 1.38 -11.95
N THR A 93 5.66 0.24 -11.84
CA THR A 93 5.11 -0.32 -10.58
C THR A 93 5.91 -1.50 -10.07
N LEU A 94 6.60 -2.23 -10.97
CA LEU A 94 7.32 -3.47 -10.67
C LEU A 94 8.73 -3.46 -11.25
N ILE A 95 9.69 -4.02 -10.50
CA ILE A 95 11.03 -4.35 -10.97
C ILE A 95 11.21 -5.85 -10.74
N ASN A 96 11.65 -6.59 -11.75
CA ASN A 96 11.95 -8.00 -11.61
C ASN A 96 13.19 -8.21 -10.72
N SER A 97 13.25 -9.30 -9.95
CA SER A 97 14.43 -9.62 -9.11
C SER A 97 15.71 -9.88 -9.91
N ARG A 98 15.59 -10.09 -11.23
CA ARG A 98 16.66 -10.14 -12.23
C ARG A 98 16.53 -9.04 -13.29
N GLY A 99 15.94 -7.90 -12.93
CA GLY A 99 15.79 -6.74 -13.84
C GLY A 99 17.09 -5.97 -14.09
N LEU A 100 18.09 -6.15 -13.22
CA LEU A 100 19.43 -5.54 -13.32
C LEU A 100 20.52 -6.60 -13.65
N GLU A 101 20.11 -7.81 -14.05
CA GLU A 101 20.99 -8.95 -14.37
C GLU A 101 22.02 -8.53 -15.44
N GLY A 102 23.30 -8.49 -15.07
CA GLY A 102 24.43 -8.11 -15.96
C GLY A 102 25.01 -6.70 -15.76
N LEU A 103 24.38 -5.83 -14.96
CA LEU A 103 24.74 -4.41 -14.82
C LEU A 103 25.92 -4.12 -13.88
N ALA A 104 27.02 -4.87 -14.04
CA ALA A 104 28.18 -4.82 -13.15
C ALA A 104 28.85 -3.44 -13.04
N ASN A 105 28.82 -2.64 -14.10
CA ASN A 105 29.42 -1.30 -14.16
C ASN A 105 28.48 -0.16 -13.73
N LEU A 106 27.21 -0.44 -13.42
CA LEU A 106 26.21 0.61 -13.18
C LEU A 106 26.55 1.44 -11.94
N THR A 107 26.80 2.74 -12.14
CA THR A 107 27.16 3.69 -11.07
C THR A 107 25.98 4.55 -10.62
N GLU A 108 25.00 4.79 -11.49
CA GLU A 108 23.83 5.63 -11.22
C GLU A 108 22.55 5.02 -11.78
N LEU A 109 21.57 4.78 -10.91
CA LEU A 109 20.22 4.38 -11.26
C LEU A 109 19.25 5.47 -10.79
N ARG A 110 18.45 6.00 -11.73
CA ARG A 110 17.36 6.95 -11.41
C ARG A 110 16.02 6.39 -11.85
N LEU A 111 15.11 6.34 -10.90
CA LEU A 111 13.73 5.84 -11.00
C LEU A 111 12.74 6.87 -10.45
N GLN A 112 13.13 8.15 -10.46
CA GLN A 112 12.37 9.23 -9.84
C GLN A 112 11.01 9.44 -10.54
N GLY A 113 9.94 9.72 -9.79
CA GLY A 113 8.62 10.02 -10.35
C GLY A 113 7.88 8.82 -10.95
N ASN A 114 8.14 7.60 -10.47
CA ASN A 114 7.48 6.37 -10.89
C ASN A 114 6.36 5.95 -9.89
N LYS A 115 5.88 4.71 -9.97
CA LYS A 115 4.75 4.17 -9.18
C LYS A 115 5.15 2.98 -8.30
N LEU A 116 6.44 2.83 -8.00
CA LEU A 116 7.00 1.72 -7.22
C LEU A 116 6.45 1.74 -5.79
N ARG A 117 5.88 0.61 -5.34
CA ARG A 117 5.50 0.39 -3.93
C ARG A 117 6.55 -0.40 -3.14
N SER A 118 7.36 -1.18 -3.84
CA SER A 118 8.49 -1.92 -3.28
C SER A 118 9.61 -2.01 -4.33
N VAL A 119 10.81 -2.36 -3.87
CA VAL A 119 11.99 -2.62 -4.71
C VAL A 119 12.53 -3.99 -4.33
N PRO A 120 12.90 -4.86 -5.30
CA PRO A 120 13.58 -6.11 -5.01
C PRO A 120 15.03 -5.84 -4.63
N TRP A 121 15.32 -5.52 -3.37
CA TRP A 121 16.65 -5.07 -2.94
C TRP A 121 17.79 -6.06 -3.24
N THR A 122 17.51 -7.35 -3.39
CA THR A 122 18.47 -8.36 -3.84
C THR A 122 18.92 -8.17 -5.29
N ALA A 123 18.15 -7.50 -6.15
CA ALA A 123 18.52 -7.23 -7.54
C ALA A 123 19.75 -6.29 -7.65
N PHE A 124 20.08 -5.57 -6.57
CA PHE A 124 21.30 -4.76 -6.51
C PHE A 124 22.59 -5.59 -6.34
N GLU A 125 22.50 -6.89 -6.04
CA GLU A 125 23.66 -7.79 -6.11
C GLU A 125 24.23 -7.89 -7.54
N ASP A 126 23.39 -7.72 -8.57
CA ASP A 126 23.80 -7.69 -9.97
C ASP A 126 24.38 -6.32 -10.41
N ALA A 127 24.32 -5.30 -9.54
CA ALA A 127 24.82 -3.93 -9.76
C ALA A 127 25.75 -3.42 -8.63
N PRO A 128 26.85 -4.13 -8.31
CA PRO A 128 27.69 -3.85 -7.13
C PRO A 128 28.46 -2.52 -7.17
N ALA A 129 28.59 -1.89 -8.35
CA ALA A 129 29.26 -0.60 -8.53
C ALA A 129 28.39 0.63 -8.19
N LEU A 130 27.12 0.43 -7.81
CA LEU A 130 26.13 1.51 -7.68
C LEU A 130 26.48 2.51 -6.58
N LYS A 131 26.59 3.78 -6.96
CA LYS A 131 26.91 4.94 -6.11
C LYS A 131 25.73 5.86 -5.88
N ILE A 132 24.83 5.97 -6.85
CA ILE A 132 23.66 6.86 -6.84
C ILE A 132 22.40 6.04 -7.11
N LEU A 133 21.45 6.09 -6.17
CA LEU A 133 20.12 5.50 -6.29
C LEU A 133 19.06 6.57 -5.99
N ASP A 134 18.33 6.98 -7.02
CA ASP A 134 17.24 7.95 -6.91
C ASP A 134 15.88 7.24 -7.06
N LEU A 135 15.15 7.14 -5.94
CA LEU A 135 13.81 6.54 -5.83
C LEU A 135 12.76 7.61 -5.43
N LYS A 136 13.07 8.89 -5.62
CA LYS A 136 12.21 10.03 -5.27
C LYS A 136 10.84 9.98 -5.94
N HIS A 137 9.81 10.55 -5.31
CA HIS A 137 8.45 10.62 -5.88
C HIS A 137 7.93 9.24 -6.34
N ASN A 138 7.99 8.25 -5.45
CA ASN A 138 7.41 6.92 -5.66
C ASN A 138 6.31 6.65 -4.61
N GLN A 139 5.94 5.39 -4.38
CA GLN A 139 4.90 4.97 -3.46
C GLN A 139 5.42 4.01 -2.38
N LEU A 140 6.74 4.00 -2.11
CA LEU A 140 7.38 3.08 -1.17
C LEU A 140 6.86 3.30 0.25
N ASP A 141 6.24 2.29 0.85
CA ASP A 141 5.65 2.34 2.20
C ASP A 141 6.48 1.60 3.27
N VAL A 142 7.28 0.62 2.85
CA VAL A 142 8.18 -0.18 3.70
C VAL A 142 9.61 -0.17 3.15
N LEU A 143 10.59 0.06 4.04
CA LEU A 143 12.02 -0.13 3.79
C LEU A 143 12.55 -1.30 4.65
N PRO A 144 12.84 -2.48 4.07
CA PRO A 144 13.30 -3.64 4.82
C PRO A 144 14.64 -3.45 5.52
N GLU A 145 14.79 -4.06 6.70
CA GLU A 145 16.00 -4.00 7.55
C GLU A 145 17.32 -4.37 6.85
N HIS A 146 17.25 -5.18 5.79
CA HIS A 146 18.40 -5.65 5.04
C HIS A 146 18.57 -4.94 3.68
N ALA A 147 17.77 -3.90 3.37
CA ALA A 147 17.75 -3.22 2.08
C ALA A 147 19.12 -2.70 1.64
N LEU A 148 19.83 -1.98 2.52
CA LEU A 148 21.12 -1.37 2.21
C LEU A 148 22.31 -2.34 2.28
N LYS A 149 22.10 -3.59 2.69
CA LYS A 149 23.13 -4.64 2.70
C LYS A 149 23.66 -4.93 1.29
N PHE A 150 22.76 -4.90 0.31
CA PHE A 150 23.05 -5.18 -1.12
C PHE A 150 23.66 -3.97 -1.86
N LEU A 151 23.89 -2.85 -1.16
CA LEU A 151 24.30 -1.56 -1.73
C LEU A 151 25.63 -1.09 -1.11
N PRO A 152 26.73 -1.87 -1.22
CA PRO A 152 27.95 -1.66 -0.46
C PRO A 152 28.74 -0.41 -0.87
N GLY A 153 28.62 0.04 -2.12
CA GLY A 153 29.29 1.21 -2.68
C GLY A 153 28.45 2.50 -2.71
N LEU A 154 27.20 2.45 -2.25
CA LEU A 154 26.24 3.53 -2.42
C LEU A 154 26.60 4.77 -1.59
N THR A 155 26.69 5.93 -2.24
CA THR A 155 27.02 7.23 -1.64
C THR A 155 25.87 8.24 -1.69
N TYR A 156 24.86 8.03 -2.53
CA TYR A 156 23.66 8.87 -2.63
C TYR A 156 22.41 8.00 -2.67
N LEU A 157 21.46 8.29 -1.78
CA LEU A 157 20.15 7.65 -1.71
C LEU A 157 19.05 8.71 -1.54
N ASP A 158 18.20 8.88 -2.55
CA ASP A 158 16.99 9.70 -2.44
C ASP A 158 15.76 8.79 -2.32
N LEU A 159 15.11 8.85 -1.15
CA LEU A 159 13.83 8.21 -0.82
C LEU A 159 12.76 9.27 -0.50
N SER A 160 12.99 10.55 -0.81
CA SER A 160 12.06 11.64 -0.53
C SER A 160 10.77 11.53 -1.36
N PHE A 161 9.69 12.15 -0.88
CA PHE A 161 8.36 12.08 -1.52
C PHE A 161 7.88 10.64 -1.74
N ASN A 162 7.99 9.80 -0.70
CA ASN A 162 7.48 8.44 -0.66
C ASN A 162 6.43 8.30 0.45
N ARG A 163 6.07 7.06 0.82
CA ARG A 163 5.01 6.74 1.80
C ARG A 163 5.55 6.07 3.05
N LEU A 164 6.86 6.16 3.31
CA LEU A 164 7.51 5.51 4.44
C LEU A 164 6.91 6.06 5.74
N THR A 165 6.35 5.17 6.56
CA THR A 165 5.77 5.53 7.86
C THR A 165 6.71 5.20 9.02
N VAL A 166 7.36 4.03 8.95
CA VAL A 166 8.30 3.53 9.95
C VAL A 166 9.51 2.91 9.26
N VAL A 167 10.69 3.27 9.74
CA VAL A 167 11.98 2.69 9.34
C VAL A 167 12.73 2.27 10.60
N SER A 168 13.39 1.11 10.56
CA SER A 168 14.29 0.65 11.62
C SER A 168 15.67 1.27 11.45
N LYS A 169 16.33 1.66 12.56
CA LYS A 169 17.74 2.09 12.50
C LYS A 169 18.67 1.01 11.94
N GLU A 170 18.30 -0.26 12.12
CA GLU A 170 19.06 -1.42 11.66
C GLU A 170 19.25 -1.41 10.13
N VAL A 171 18.36 -0.75 9.36
CA VAL A 171 18.54 -0.50 7.91
C VAL A 171 19.88 0.16 7.61
N PHE A 172 20.28 1.14 8.43
CA PHE A 172 21.52 1.89 8.26
C PHE A 172 22.70 1.21 8.97
N LEU A 173 22.47 0.56 10.12
CA LEU A 173 23.51 -0.22 10.80
C LEU A 173 23.94 -1.45 9.97
N ASN A 174 23.06 -2.00 9.13
CA ASN A 174 23.36 -3.07 8.17
C ASN A 174 24.03 -2.59 6.86
N TRP A 175 24.22 -1.27 6.66
CA TRP A 175 24.79 -0.73 5.43
C TRP A 175 26.33 -0.82 5.41
N PRO A 176 26.96 -1.54 4.44
CA PRO A 176 28.40 -1.77 4.47
C PRO A 176 29.29 -0.54 4.28
N LEU A 177 28.74 0.61 3.85
CA LEU A 177 29.48 1.87 3.86
C LEU A 177 29.44 2.54 5.24
N TYR A 178 28.28 2.60 5.90
CA TYR A 178 28.13 3.11 7.27
C TYR A 178 29.04 2.34 8.25
N GLN A 179 29.03 1.00 8.18
CA GLN A 179 29.90 0.15 8.99
C GLN A 179 31.40 0.36 8.77
N ARG A 180 31.82 0.91 7.61
CA ARG A 180 33.23 1.24 7.33
C ARG A 180 33.60 2.60 7.93
N LEU A 181 32.76 3.62 7.76
CA LEU A 181 32.99 4.96 8.34
C LEU A 181 33.18 4.90 9.86
N GLN A 182 32.29 4.19 10.57
CA GLN A 182 32.35 4.04 12.03
C GLN A 182 33.60 3.29 12.53
N ARG A 183 34.29 2.53 11.66
CA ARG A 183 35.60 1.90 11.98
C ARG A 183 36.79 2.77 11.59
N GLN A 184 36.59 3.83 10.81
CA GLN A 184 37.64 4.78 10.42
C GLN A 184 37.74 5.96 11.40
N GLU A 185 36.64 6.38 12.02
CA GLU A 185 36.62 7.40 13.10
C GLU A 185 37.59 7.06 14.25
N GLU A 186 37.86 5.78 14.51
CA GLU A 186 38.81 5.32 15.54
C GLU A 186 40.30 5.48 15.16
N ARG A 187 40.66 5.77 13.89
CA ARG A 187 42.01 5.49 13.38
C ARG A 187 42.76 6.62 12.68
N ASP A 188 42.11 7.46 11.87
CA ASP A 188 42.77 8.63 11.26
C ASP A 188 41.77 9.71 10.84
N VAL A 189 42.02 10.96 11.23
CA VAL A 189 41.24 12.14 10.84
C VAL A 189 41.67 12.65 9.45
N SER A 190 42.83 12.21 8.96
CA SER A 190 43.48 12.69 7.72
C SER A 190 42.87 12.15 6.43
N GLN A 191 42.01 11.12 6.50
CA GLN A 191 41.32 10.53 5.35
C GLN A 191 39.81 10.43 5.60
N LEU A 192 39.11 11.56 5.45
CA LEU A 192 37.66 11.58 5.47
C LEU A 192 37.10 10.66 4.37
N GLY A 193 36.20 9.76 4.73
CA GLY A 193 35.54 8.85 3.79
C GLY A 193 34.64 9.59 2.78
N PRO A 194 34.15 8.92 1.73
CA PRO A 194 33.26 9.54 0.76
C PRO A 194 31.99 10.06 1.44
N ASN A 195 31.61 11.29 1.10
CA ASN A 195 30.37 11.90 1.61
C ASN A 195 29.15 11.05 1.24
N ILE A 196 28.32 10.77 2.23
CA ILE A 196 27.05 10.07 2.04
C ILE A 196 25.93 11.10 2.03
N VAL A 197 25.10 11.11 0.98
CA VAL A 197 23.91 11.97 0.88
C VAL A 197 22.65 11.12 1.05
N LEU A 198 21.81 11.49 2.01
CA LEU A 198 20.52 10.86 2.30
C LEU A 198 19.39 11.87 2.17
N ALA A 199 18.38 11.60 1.33
CA ALA A 199 17.14 12.37 1.29
C ALA A 199 15.96 11.52 1.76
N LEU A 200 15.35 11.93 2.87
CA LEU A 200 14.34 11.18 3.63
C LEU A 200 13.12 12.06 4.01
N HIS A 201 13.06 13.28 3.50
CA HIS A 201 11.97 14.23 3.73
C HIS A 201 10.72 13.88 2.91
N ASP A 202 9.61 14.57 3.17
CA ASP A 202 8.32 14.35 2.49
C ASP A 202 7.87 12.88 2.48
N ASN A 203 8.01 12.23 3.63
CA ASN A 203 7.52 10.87 3.90
C ASN A 203 6.54 10.93 5.09
N ALA A 204 5.66 9.92 5.17
CA ALA A 204 4.53 9.87 6.09
C ALA A 204 4.91 9.47 7.55
N TRP A 205 6.00 10.05 8.08
CA TRP A 205 6.68 9.60 9.30
C TRP A 205 5.75 9.52 10.52
N LEU A 206 5.55 8.30 11.02
CA LEU A 206 4.66 7.99 12.13
C LEU A 206 5.48 7.88 13.43
N CYS A 207 5.58 9.01 14.13
CA CYS A 207 6.37 9.21 15.34
C CYS A 207 5.73 8.58 16.59
N ASP A 208 5.44 7.28 16.52
CA ASP A 208 5.17 6.43 17.67
C ASP A 208 6.44 5.74 18.18
N CYS A 209 6.31 4.79 19.10
CA CYS A 209 7.45 4.10 19.72
C CYS A 209 8.33 3.30 18.74
N ARG A 210 7.80 2.91 17.57
CA ARG A 210 8.54 2.13 16.54
C ARG A 210 9.61 2.97 15.86
N LEU A 211 9.33 4.24 15.62
CA LEU A 211 10.26 5.16 14.97
C LEU A 211 11.41 5.61 15.91
N ARG A 212 11.35 5.26 17.21
CA ARG A 212 12.30 5.70 18.25
C ARG A 212 13.75 5.57 17.78
N GLY A 213 14.18 4.37 17.41
CA GLY A 213 15.57 4.10 17.06
C GLY A 213 16.04 4.89 15.83
N PHE A 214 15.14 5.18 14.88
CA PHE A 214 15.46 5.96 13.68
C PHE A 214 15.51 7.47 13.95
N VAL A 215 14.64 8.00 14.83
CA VAL A 215 14.76 9.40 15.31
C VAL A 215 16.04 9.59 16.13
N GLU A 216 16.39 8.62 16.98
CA GLU A 216 17.68 8.61 17.70
C GLU A 216 18.87 8.58 16.73
N PHE A 217 18.84 7.69 15.73
CA PHE A 217 19.87 7.60 14.68
C PHE A 217 20.04 8.91 13.91
N VAL A 218 18.93 9.53 13.45
CA VAL A 218 18.94 10.81 12.72
C VAL A 218 19.59 11.92 13.55
N ARG A 219 19.32 11.99 14.86
CA ARG A 219 19.93 12.95 15.78
C ARG A 219 21.43 12.73 16.00
N THR A 220 21.94 11.52 15.75
CA THR A 220 23.37 11.17 15.87
C THR A 220 24.17 11.32 14.58
N LEU A 221 23.55 11.74 13.46
CA LEU A 221 24.25 11.86 12.18
C LEU A 221 25.23 13.04 12.16
N THR A 222 26.48 12.75 11.81
CA THR A 222 27.59 13.69 11.64
C THR A 222 28.22 13.55 10.25
N PRO A 223 28.97 14.58 9.77
CA PRO A 223 29.80 14.44 8.58
C PRO A 223 30.76 13.25 8.71
N PRO A 224 30.97 12.43 7.66
CA PRO A 224 30.64 12.69 6.25
C PRO A 224 29.22 12.31 5.82
N ILE A 225 28.30 12.01 6.73
CA ILE A 225 26.89 11.75 6.41
C ILE A 225 26.11 13.07 6.39
N ILE A 226 25.37 13.32 5.30
CA ILE A 226 24.68 14.56 5.00
C ILE A 226 23.21 14.24 4.72
N LEU A 227 22.30 14.71 5.57
CA LEU A 227 20.88 14.77 5.24
C LEU A 227 20.64 15.94 4.27
N MET A 228 20.08 15.66 3.09
CA MET A 228 19.72 16.71 2.11
C MET A 228 18.71 17.71 2.67
N ASN A 229 17.86 17.24 3.59
CA ASN A 229 17.04 18.08 4.45
C ASN A 229 17.12 17.53 5.88
N SER A 230 17.72 18.29 6.79
CA SER A 230 17.88 17.93 8.21
C SER A 230 16.59 18.09 9.02
N TYR A 231 15.59 18.80 8.50
CA TYR A 231 14.33 19.12 9.17
C TYR A 231 13.25 18.06 8.89
N LEU A 232 13.56 16.80 9.16
CA LEU A 232 12.56 15.72 9.10
C LEU A 232 11.45 15.98 10.13
N THR A 233 10.19 15.86 9.70
CA THR A 233 9.00 16.11 10.50
C THR A 233 8.12 14.87 10.64
N CYS A 234 7.40 14.79 11.74
CA CYS A 234 6.37 13.79 12.01
C CYS A 234 5.08 14.12 11.25
N SER A 235 4.55 13.17 10.48
CA SER A 235 3.21 13.29 9.87
C SER A 235 2.09 12.83 10.80
N GLY A 236 2.42 12.03 11.82
CA GLY A 236 1.49 11.62 12.87
C GLY A 236 2.21 10.95 14.05
N PRO A 237 1.48 10.46 15.07
CA PRO A 237 0.04 10.68 15.29
C PRO A 237 -0.28 12.16 15.53
N ASP A 238 -1.56 12.54 15.53
CA ASP A 238 -2.04 13.93 15.48
C ASP A 238 -1.36 14.87 16.49
N PHE A 239 -1.18 14.42 17.74
CA PHE A 239 -0.51 15.15 18.83
C PHE A 239 1.00 15.39 18.61
N ARG A 240 1.59 14.86 17.54
CA ARG A 240 2.97 15.06 17.08
C ARG A 240 3.05 15.58 15.64
N MET A 241 1.92 15.79 14.95
CA MET A 241 1.93 16.24 13.55
C MET A 241 2.70 17.57 13.40
N GLY A 242 3.56 17.66 12.39
CA GLY A 242 4.40 18.83 12.10
C GLY A 242 5.64 18.99 12.99
N LYS A 243 5.82 18.18 14.05
CA LYS A 243 6.99 18.28 14.93
C LYS A 243 8.27 17.74 14.30
N PHE A 244 9.40 18.43 14.51
CA PHE A 244 10.70 18.01 13.98
C PHE A 244 11.29 16.84 14.78
N PHE A 245 12.03 15.94 14.12
CA PHE A 245 12.68 14.78 14.76
C PHE A 245 13.62 15.19 15.91
N HIS A 246 14.28 16.35 15.80
CA HIS A 246 15.14 16.92 16.85
C HIS A 246 14.36 17.41 18.09
N GLU A 247 13.05 17.66 17.98
CA GLU A 247 12.18 18.06 19.11
C GLU A 247 11.48 16.85 19.78
N VAL A 248 11.18 15.79 19.01
CA VAL A 248 10.31 14.70 19.49
C VAL A 248 11.10 13.60 20.20
N GLU A 249 10.96 13.51 21.52
CA GLU A 249 11.45 12.36 22.29
C GLU A 249 10.49 11.18 22.19
N LEU A 250 10.99 10.05 21.69
CA LEU A 250 10.22 8.83 21.48
C LEU A 250 10.51 7.79 22.57
N GLN A 251 9.44 7.21 23.07
CA GLN A 251 9.44 6.23 24.15
C GLN A 251 9.58 4.80 23.60
N SER A 252 10.15 3.87 24.38
CA SER A 252 10.19 2.45 23.96
C SER A 252 8.81 1.86 23.81
N CYS A 253 8.64 1.00 22.79
CA CYS A 253 7.49 0.12 22.70
C CYS A 253 7.47 -0.87 23.87
N MET A 254 6.28 -1.34 24.21
CA MET A 254 6.00 -2.12 25.39
C MET A 254 4.84 -3.06 25.06
N LYS A 255 5.04 -4.37 25.30
CA LYS A 255 3.96 -5.35 25.20
C LYS A 255 2.81 -4.97 26.15
N PRO A 256 1.58 -5.43 25.90
CA PRO A 256 0.49 -5.15 26.82
C PRO A 256 0.77 -5.75 28.19
N ASP A 257 0.57 -4.95 29.22
CA ASP A 257 0.47 -5.39 30.60
C ASP A 257 -0.98 -5.17 31.05
N VAL A 258 -1.65 -6.25 31.44
CA VAL A 258 -3.10 -6.28 31.63
C VAL A 258 -3.40 -6.61 33.09
N THR A 259 -4.08 -5.69 33.75
CA THR A 259 -4.39 -5.77 35.18
C THR A 259 -5.91 -5.70 35.39
N ALA A 260 -6.44 -6.67 36.13
CA ALA A 260 -7.79 -6.60 36.70
C ALA A 260 -7.71 -5.96 38.09
N LEU A 261 -8.64 -5.06 38.42
CA LEU A 261 -8.65 -4.41 39.74
C LEU A 261 -9.00 -5.40 40.87
N THR A 262 -9.77 -6.45 40.54
CA THR A 262 -10.18 -7.51 41.47
C THR A 262 -10.21 -8.84 40.72
N ALA A 263 -9.53 -9.86 41.23
CA ALA A 263 -9.49 -11.19 40.60
C ALA A 263 -10.79 -11.98 40.81
N ASN A 264 -11.43 -11.85 41.99
CA ASN A 264 -12.68 -12.52 42.33
C ASN A 264 -13.72 -11.47 42.75
N ILE A 265 -14.93 -11.53 42.18
CA ILE A 265 -16.03 -10.61 42.51
C ILE A 265 -17.25 -11.44 42.90
N SER A 266 -17.79 -11.22 44.10
CA SER A 266 -19.01 -11.85 44.59
C SER A 266 -20.16 -10.84 44.65
N LEU A 267 -21.28 -11.15 43.99
CA LEU A 267 -22.43 -10.25 43.90
C LEU A 267 -23.76 -11.03 44.02
N PRO A 268 -24.81 -10.43 44.62
CA PRO A 268 -26.14 -11.03 44.68
C PRO A 268 -26.89 -10.92 43.35
N LEU A 269 -27.87 -11.79 43.16
CA LEU A 269 -28.77 -11.81 42.00
C LEU A 269 -29.46 -10.46 41.76
N GLY A 270 -29.66 -10.09 40.48
CA GLY A 270 -30.41 -8.91 40.07
C GLY A 270 -29.70 -7.57 40.18
N VAL A 271 -28.50 -7.51 40.78
CA VAL A 271 -27.65 -6.30 40.79
C VAL A 271 -26.90 -6.19 39.45
N ASN A 272 -26.54 -4.97 39.03
CA ASN A 272 -25.69 -4.76 37.83
C ASN A 272 -24.21 -4.94 38.19
N ALA A 273 -23.44 -5.72 37.40
CA ALA A 273 -21.98 -5.78 37.52
C ALA A 273 -21.29 -4.83 36.53
N THR A 274 -20.15 -4.29 36.93
CA THR A 274 -19.18 -3.65 36.02
C THR A 274 -17.80 -4.26 36.26
N LEU A 275 -17.36 -5.11 35.35
CA LEU A 275 -16.02 -5.68 35.37
C LEU A 275 -15.03 -4.67 34.75
N ARG A 276 -13.88 -4.47 35.40
CA ARG A 276 -12.90 -3.45 35.00
C ARG A 276 -11.52 -4.04 34.78
N CYS A 277 -10.95 -3.69 33.63
CA CYS A 277 -9.62 -4.08 33.17
C CYS A 277 -8.82 -2.82 32.80
N VAL A 278 -7.51 -2.84 33.04
CA VAL A 278 -6.58 -1.78 32.62
C VAL A 278 -5.43 -2.43 31.85
N ALA A 279 -5.30 -2.05 30.58
CA ALA A 279 -4.25 -2.52 29.67
C ALA A 279 -3.28 -1.39 29.35
N LYS A 280 -2.05 -1.49 29.86
CA LYS A 280 -0.97 -0.52 29.60
C LYS A 280 -0.06 -1.09 28.51
N ALA A 281 0.05 -0.42 27.36
CA ALA A 281 0.92 -0.86 26.27
C ALA A 281 1.34 0.31 25.37
N ARG A 282 2.45 0.16 24.65
CA ARG A 282 2.86 1.11 23.60
C ARG A 282 3.30 0.35 22.35
N PRO A 283 2.66 0.54 21.19
CA PRO A 283 1.53 1.44 20.93
C PRO A 283 0.23 0.92 21.57
N ASN A 284 -0.82 1.74 21.50
CA ASN A 284 -2.17 1.44 22.02
C ASN A 284 -2.64 0.04 21.59
N PRO A 285 -3.04 -0.84 22.52
CA PRO A 285 -3.47 -2.19 22.19
C PRO A 285 -4.94 -2.25 21.73
N THR A 286 -5.28 -3.25 20.94
CA THR A 286 -6.67 -3.71 20.79
C THR A 286 -7.06 -4.49 22.04
N VAL A 287 -8.20 -4.18 22.66
CA VAL A 287 -8.64 -4.81 23.92
C VAL A 287 -10.05 -5.39 23.75
N TRP A 288 -10.27 -6.60 24.27
CA TRP A 288 -11.58 -7.26 24.27
C TRP A 288 -11.76 -8.12 25.53
N TRP A 289 -12.99 -8.57 25.77
CA TRP A 289 -13.30 -9.54 26.82
C TRP A 289 -13.70 -10.88 26.21
N THR A 290 -13.53 -11.97 26.96
CA THR A 290 -14.06 -13.29 26.63
C THR A 290 -14.80 -13.90 27.83
N TYR A 291 -15.85 -14.66 27.53
CA TYR A 291 -16.60 -15.48 28.50
C TYR A 291 -16.87 -16.85 27.87
N GLY A 292 -16.24 -17.90 28.43
CA GLY A 292 -16.12 -19.18 27.73
C GLY A 292 -15.49 -18.99 26.34
N LEU A 293 -16.21 -19.37 25.29
CA LEU A 293 -15.77 -19.19 23.88
C LEU A 293 -16.32 -17.91 23.21
N LYS A 294 -17.06 -17.05 23.92
CA LYS A 294 -17.69 -15.85 23.35
C LYS A 294 -16.81 -14.61 23.56
N ILE A 295 -16.49 -13.90 22.49
CA ILE A 295 -15.84 -12.58 22.53
C ILE A 295 -16.91 -11.51 22.81
N ILE A 296 -16.64 -10.61 23.77
CA ILE A 296 -17.49 -9.50 24.16
C ILE A 296 -16.73 -8.18 23.94
N ARG A 297 -17.35 -7.23 23.23
CA ARG A 297 -16.76 -5.91 22.93
C ARG A 297 -17.01 -4.94 24.09
N GLY A 298 -16.02 -4.77 24.97
CA GLY A 298 -16.00 -3.70 25.97
C GLY A 298 -15.37 -2.42 25.40
N PHE A 299 -15.96 -1.25 25.67
CA PHE A 299 -15.54 0.03 25.06
C PHE A 299 -15.29 1.12 26.11
N HIS A 300 -14.02 1.45 26.33
CA HIS A 300 -13.55 2.82 26.59
C HIS A 300 -12.02 2.85 26.38
N VAL A 301 -11.47 3.98 25.91
CA VAL A 301 -10.05 4.15 25.57
C VAL A 301 -9.59 5.52 26.06
N ASP A 302 -8.42 5.57 26.70
CA ASP A 302 -7.80 6.75 27.33
C ASP A 302 -6.27 6.59 27.27
N GLU A 303 -5.49 7.68 27.39
CA GLU A 303 -4.08 7.73 26.95
C GLU A 303 -3.12 6.74 27.66
N ASP A 304 -2.24 6.09 26.86
CA ASP A 304 -1.22 5.08 27.23
C ASP A 304 -1.72 3.86 28.05
N THR A 305 -3.01 3.86 28.46
CA THR A 305 -3.51 3.12 29.62
C THR A 305 -5.00 2.78 29.44
N ILE A 306 -5.31 1.89 28.50
CA ILE A 306 -6.70 1.61 28.08
C ILE A 306 -7.52 1.00 29.23
N ARG A 307 -8.64 1.65 29.57
CA ARG A 307 -9.54 1.27 30.67
C ARG A 307 -10.79 0.58 30.14
N SER A 308 -10.68 -0.72 29.85
CA SER A 308 -11.83 -1.49 29.35
C SER A 308 -12.83 -1.80 30.46
N LEU A 309 -14.10 -1.57 30.19
CA LEU A 309 -15.24 -1.85 31.06
C LEU A 309 -16.19 -2.84 30.38
N LEU A 310 -16.66 -3.83 31.13
CA LEU A 310 -17.70 -4.77 30.72
C LEU A 310 -18.86 -4.68 31.71
N PHE A 311 -20.00 -4.20 31.22
CA PHE A 311 -21.23 -4.04 31.99
C PHE A 311 -22.16 -5.26 31.81
N ILE A 312 -22.64 -5.82 32.91
CA ILE A 312 -23.58 -6.95 32.96
C ILE A 312 -24.84 -6.46 33.69
N PRO A 313 -25.93 -6.13 32.97
CA PRO A 313 -27.17 -5.69 33.59
C PRO A 313 -27.89 -6.86 34.28
N SER A 314 -28.32 -6.68 35.52
CA SER A 314 -29.13 -7.61 36.31
C SER A 314 -28.59 -9.06 36.32
N ILE A 315 -27.58 -9.34 37.14
CA ILE A 315 -26.87 -10.64 37.20
C ILE A 315 -27.83 -11.83 37.38
N HIS A 316 -27.72 -12.81 36.49
CA HIS A 316 -28.40 -14.10 36.53
C HIS A 316 -27.44 -15.23 36.97
N PRO A 317 -27.94 -16.41 37.41
CA PRO A 317 -27.08 -17.55 37.73
C PRO A 317 -26.19 -18.02 36.57
N ALA A 318 -26.62 -17.77 35.33
CA ALA A 318 -25.90 -18.14 34.10
C ALA A 318 -24.69 -17.24 33.78
N ASP A 319 -24.55 -16.09 34.47
CA ASP A 319 -23.40 -15.18 34.36
C ASP A 319 -22.23 -15.61 35.28
N ARG A 320 -22.40 -16.68 36.08
CA ARG A 320 -21.33 -17.24 36.92
C ARG A 320 -20.22 -17.85 36.05
N GLY A 321 -19.02 -17.30 36.13
CA GLY A 321 -17.84 -17.91 35.50
C GLY A 321 -16.62 -16.99 35.44
N VAL A 322 -15.69 -17.32 34.54
CA VAL A 322 -14.46 -16.54 34.31
C VAL A 322 -14.64 -15.62 33.11
N TYR A 323 -14.40 -14.34 33.34
CA TYR A 323 -14.35 -13.29 32.32
C TYR A 323 -12.90 -12.87 32.13
N THR A 324 -12.31 -13.13 30.97
CA THR A 324 -10.91 -12.78 30.67
C THR A 324 -10.85 -11.54 29.80
N CYS A 325 -10.23 -10.48 30.29
CA CYS A 325 -9.84 -9.33 29.50
C CYS A 325 -8.51 -9.64 28.81
N THR A 326 -8.44 -9.43 27.50
CA THR A 326 -7.23 -9.66 26.68
C THR A 326 -6.88 -8.38 25.93
N ALA A 327 -5.60 -8.03 25.90
CA ALA A 327 -5.06 -6.93 25.12
C ALA A 327 -3.94 -7.41 24.19
N LEU A 328 -3.88 -6.84 22.98
CA LEU A 328 -2.92 -7.19 21.92
C LEU A 328 -2.36 -5.92 21.29
N ASN A 329 -1.04 -5.81 21.18
CA ASN A 329 -0.39 -4.91 20.21
C ASN A 329 0.65 -5.70 19.39
N PHE A 330 1.37 -5.05 18.48
CA PHE A 330 2.29 -5.75 17.59
C PHE A 330 3.50 -6.40 18.30
N ILE A 331 3.79 -6.05 19.56
CA ILE A 331 4.84 -6.70 20.37
C ILE A 331 4.35 -8.03 20.97
N GLY A 332 3.03 -8.19 21.14
CA GLY A 332 2.43 -9.41 21.71
C GLY A 332 1.12 -9.15 22.45
N ASN A 333 0.65 -10.16 23.17
CA ASN A 333 -0.57 -10.12 23.97
C ASN A 333 -0.31 -10.22 25.48
N SER A 334 -1.34 -9.93 26.26
CA SER A 334 -1.45 -10.25 27.68
C SER A 334 -2.93 -10.28 28.08
N SER A 335 -3.27 -10.89 29.22
CA SER A 335 -4.64 -11.05 29.68
C SER A 335 -4.76 -11.16 31.19
N ALA A 336 -5.88 -10.69 31.73
CA ALA A 336 -6.25 -10.84 33.14
C ALA A 336 -7.67 -11.40 33.25
N SER A 337 -7.85 -12.36 34.16
CA SER A 337 -9.11 -13.06 34.39
C SER A 337 -9.80 -12.59 35.66
N ILE A 338 -11.13 -12.46 35.60
CA ILE A 338 -11.99 -12.13 36.75
C ILE A 338 -13.02 -13.24 36.91
N HIS A 339 -13.09 -13.85 38.10
CA HIS A 339 -14.08 -14.87 38.45
C HIS A 339 -15.30 -14.21 39.12
N LEU A 340 -16.47 -14.33 38.50
CA LEU A 340 -17.75 -13.78 39.00
C LEU A 340 -18.54 -14.86 39.75
N GLU A 341 -18.75 -14.66 41.06
CA GLU A 341 -19.57 -15.53 41.91
C GLU A 341 -20.93 -14.92 42.23
N VAL A 342 -21.97 -15.52 41.63
CA VAL A 342 -23.36 -15.13 41.86
C VAL A 342 -23.90 -15.78 43.13
N HIS A 343 -24.33 -14.95 44.09
CA HIS A 343 -24.83 -15.38 45.39
C HIS A 343 -26.36 -15.41 45.44
N SER A 344 -26.94 -16.55 45.82
CA SER A 344 -28.37 -16.67 46.16
C SER A 344 -28.61 -16.19 47.59
N PRO A 345 -29.62 -15.33 47.85
CA PRO A 345 -30.01 -14.95 49.20
C PRO A 345 -30.78 -16.09 49.90
N GLY A 346 -30.05 -17.07 50.40
CA GLY A 346 -30.59 -18.21 51.16
C GLY A 346 -30.34 -19.56 50.50
N GLY A 347 -29.51 -20.37 51.14
CA GLY A 347 -29.18 -21.75 50.74
C GLY A 347 -28.17 -22.33 51.72
N SER A 348 -28.61 -23.27 52.55
CA SER A 348 -27.83 -23.76 53.70
C SER A 348 -26.63 -24.63 53.30
N GLN A 349 -25.63 -24.66 54.17
CA GLN A 349 -24.52 -25.62 54.10
C GLN A 349 -25.05 -27.06 53.99
N SER A 350 -24.36 -27.88 53.21
CA SER A 350 -24.38 -29.34 53.38
C SER A 350 -22.95 -29.87 53.36
N SER A 351 -22.71 -30.91 54.16
CA SER A 351 -21.39 -31.39 54.56
C SER A 351 -20.59 -32.09 53.45
N ARG A 352 -19.26 -32.01 53.54
CA ARG A 352 -18.35 -32.91 52.84
C ARG A 352 -18.60 -34.37 53.26
N LEU A 353 -18.39 -35.31 52.34
CA LEU A 353 -18.01 -36.69 52.65
C LEU A 353 -16.72 -37.03 51.87
N PRO A 354 -15.67 -37.56 52.53
CA PRO A 354 -14.41 -37.89 51.86
C PRO A 354 -14.35 -39.37 51.45
N GLY A 355 -13.60 -39.65 50.39
CA GLY A 355 -13.07 -41.00 50.12
C GLY A 355 -13.39 -41.56 48.73
N ILE A 356 -12.38 -41.56 47.86
CA ILE A 356 -11.72 -42.79 47.37
C ILE A 356 -10.33 -42.35 46.90
N ALA A 357 -9.30 -43.15 47.20
CA ALA A 357 -7.94 -42.93 46.70
C ALA A 357 -7.68 -43.87 45.51
N ALA A 358 -6.99 -43.36 44.48
CA ALA A 358 -6.42 -44.16 43.40
C ALA A 358 -4.91 -43.89 43.31
N LEU A 359 -4.13 -44.95 43.08
CA LEU A 359 -2.67 -44.92 42.98
C LEU A 359 -2.21 -44.72 41.51
N PRO A 360 -0.93 -44.40 41.27
CA PRO A 360 -0.56 -43.61 40.10
C PRO A 360 -0.37 -44.41 38.80
N SER A 361 -0.63 -43.70 37.71
CA SER A 361 -0.17 -44.00 36.35
C SER A 361 0.11 -42.65 35.67
N SER A 362 1.09 -42.48 34.79
CA SER A 362 2.31 -43.24 34.49
C SER A 362 3.09 -42.37 33.50
N ALA A 363 4.43 -42.28 33.59
CA ALA A 363 5.19 -41.53 32.58
C ALA A 363 5.09 -42.23 31.21
N GLY A 364 4.60 -41.53 30.19
CA GLY A 364 4.43 -42.07 28.84
C GLY A 364 3.92 -41.02 27.84
N ASP A 365 4.78 -40.66 26.89
CA ASP A 365 4.57 -39.84 25.68
C ASP A 365 3.48 -38.74 25.67
N GLU A 366 3.95 -37.48 25.60
CA GLU A 366 3.19 -36.34 25.09
C GLU A 366 2.78 -36.55 23.61
N ASN A 367 1.66 -37.23 23.39
CA ASN A 367 0.97 -37.27 22.11
C ASN A 367 0.26 -35.94 21.84
N VAL A 368 1.06 -34.92 21.52
CA VAL A 368 0.59 -33.60 21.09
C VAL A 368 -0.23 -33.74 19.80
N TYR A 369 -1.54 -33.59 19.93
CA TYR A 369 -2.48 -33.52 18.82
C TYR A 369 -2.42 -32.14 18.17
N ILE A 370 -2.31 -32.09 16.85
CA ILE A 370 -2.32 -30.87 16.03
C ILE A 370 -3.34 -31.09 14.92
N ASP A 371 -4.43 -30.32 14.94
CA ASP A 371 -5.48 -30.26 13.92
C ASP A 371 -5.18 -29.09 12.97
N ILE A 372 -5.08 -29.37 11.67
CA ILE A 372 -4.69 -28.41 10.63
C ILE A 372 -5.84 -28.21 9.63
N ARG A 373 -6.14 -26.94 9.30
CA ARG A 373 -7.33 -26.55 8.54
C ARG A 373 -7.00 -25.51 7.46
N ILE A 374 -7.78 -25.50 6.39
CA ILE A 374 -7.69 -24.48 5.33
C ILE A 374 -8.54 -23.28 5.74
N ALA A 375 -7.90 -22.17 6.12
CA ALA A 375 -8.57 -20.92 6.44
C ALA A 375 -9.06 -20.19 5.17
N LYS A 376 -8.29 -20.26 4.07
CA LYS A 376 -8.67 -19.72 2.76
C LYS A 376 -7.87 -20.37 1.63
N GLN A 377 -8.55 -20.90 0.61
CA GLN A 377 -7.89 -21.30 -0.64
C GLN A 377 -7.88 -20.12 -1.63
N MET A 378 -6.79 -19.96 -2.39
CA MET A 378 -6.60 -18.90 -3.38
C MET A 378 -6.14 -19.52 -4.70
N ILE A 379 -6.40 -18.86 -5.84
CA ILE A 379 -6.08 -19.42 -7.17
C ILE A 379 -4.60 -19.82 -7.27
N ARG A 380 -3.70 -19.02 -6.69
CA ARG A 380 -2.24 -19.26 -6.67
C ARG A 380 -1.68 -19.36 -5.24
N GLY A 381 -2.44 -19.87 -4.27
CA GLY A 381 -1.99 -19.89 -2.88
C GLY A 381 -2.96 -20.52 -1.88
N ILE A 382 -2.55 -20.55 -0.62
CA ILE A 382 -3.37 -21.06 0.49
C ILE A 382 -3.05 -20.30 1.77
N ALA A 383 -4.07 -20.12 2.62
CA ALA A 383 -3.92 -19.78 4.02
C ALA A 383 -4.44 -20.95 4.86
N ILE A 384 -3.62 -21.39 5.81
CA ILE A 384 -3.93 -22.44 6.79
C ILE A 384 -3.99 -21.87 8.19
N GLU A 385 -4.75 -22.53 9.05
CA GLU A 385 -4.77 -22.33 10.49
C GLU A 385 -4.65 -23.69 11.18
N TRP A 386 -4.14 -23.71 12.42
CA TRP A 386 -4.06 -24.93 13.21
C TRP A 386 -4.44 -24.71 14.67
N TYR A 387 -4.82 -25.80 15.32
CA TYR A 387 -5.08 -25.90 16.74
C TYR A 387 -4.26 -27.05 17.32
N ALA A 388 -3.58 -26.83 18.45
CA ALA A 388 -2.74 -27.83 19.09
C ALA A 388 -3.09 -27.96 20.57
N THR A 389 -3.33 -29.19 21.04
CA THR A 389 -3.53 -29.47 22.46
C THR A 389 -2.18 -29.61 23.14
N LEU A 390 -1.81 -28.61 23.92
CA LEU A 390 -0.51 -28.44 24.57
C LEU A 390 -0.73 -27.90 25.98
N ASP A 391 0.16 -28.26 26.91
CA ASP A 391 0.12 -27.70 28.27
C ASP A 391 0.59 -26.23 28.30
N HIS A 392 1.49 -25.84 27.37
CA HIS A 392 2.10 -24.50 27.30
C HIS A 392 2.05 -23.89 25.88
N PRO A 393 0.88 -23.73 25.25
CA PRO A 393 0.74 -23.29 23.85
C PRO A 393 1.24 -21.86 23.59
N ALA A 394 1.41 -21.07 24.65
CA ALA A 394 1.94 -19.70 24.61
C ALA A 394 3.47 -19.61 24.53
N GLU A 395 4.19 -20.74 24.64
CA GLU A 395 5.67 -20.78 24.62
C GLU A 395 6.22 -21.75 23.56
N THR A 396 5.37 -22.62 23.02
CA THR A 396 5.74 -23.63 22.00
C THR A 396 5.93 -23.04 20.61
N TRP A 397 7.08 -23.32 20.00
CA TRP A 397 7.37 -23.02 18.60
C TRP A 397 6.86 -24.12 17.66
N PHE A 398 6.27 -23.70 16.53
CA PHE A 398 5.87 -24.59 15.44
C PHE A 398 6.87 -24.54 14.28
N THR A 399 6.87 -25.59 13.46
CA THR A 399 7.59 -25.63 12.19
C THR A 399 6.58 -25.99 11.10
N VAL A 400 6.44 -25.10 10.11
CA VAL A 400 5.69 -25.35 8.88
C VAL A 400 6.65 -25.95 7.86
N HIS A 401 6.30 -27.09 7.29
CA HIS A 401 7.03 -27.75 6.22
C HIS A 401 6.25 -27.56 4.93
N PHE A 402 6.83 -26.89 3.93
CA PHE A 402 6.15 -26.57 2.67
C PHE A 402 6.93 -27.08 1.45
N GLY A 403 6.23 -27.54 0.41
CA GLY A 403 6.88 -27.92 -0.85
C GLY A 403 5.93 -28.61 -1.84
N TYR A 404 6.49 -29.13 -2.93
CA TYR A 404 5.76 -30.00 -3.85
C TYR A 404 5.44 -31.34 -3.18
N ALA A 405 4.24 -31.88 -3.41
CA ALA A 405 3.71 -33.03 -2.66
C ALA A 405 4.39 -34.39 -2.89
N ASN A 406 5.53 -34.42 -3.61
CA ASN A 406 6.39 -35.58 -3.86
C ASN A 406 7.89 -35.23 -3.73
N ALA A 407 8.27 -34.08 -3.14
CA ALA A 407 9.66 -33.64 -3.07
C ALA A 407 10.37 -34.07 -1.77
N ASP A 408 11.56 -34.67 -1.91
CA ASP A 408 12.43 -35.07 -0.78
C ASP A 408 12.92 -33.90 0.07
N LYS A 409 12.97 -32.70 -0.52
CA LYS A 409 13.41 -31.46 0.14
C LYS A 409 12.24 -30.48 0.26
N ARG A 410 11.83 -30.24 1.51
CA ARG A 410 10.79 -29.26 1.89
C ARG A 410 11.46 -28.01 2.46
N GLU A 411 10.81 -26.86 2.31
CA GLU A 411 11.16 -25.63 2.99
C GLU A 411 10.66 -25.68 4.45
N LEU A 412 11.46 -25.22 5.41
CA LEU A 412 11.13 -25.22 6.83
C LEU A 412 11.01 -23.79 7.34
N ILE A 413 9.78 -23.38 7.65
CA ILE A 413 9.46 -22.06 8.19
C ILE A 413 9.20 -22.21 9.69
N TYR A 414 9.98 -21.51 10.52
CA TYR A 414 9.82 -21.51 11.96
C TYR A 414 8.79 -20.45 12.37
N ILE A 415 7.71 -20.90 13.02
CA ILE A 415 6.62 -20.04 13.48
C ILE A 415 6.76 -19.84 15.00
N GLY A 416 6.77 -18.57 15.42
CA GLY A 416 6.90 -18.18 16.81
C GLY A 416 5.69 -18.58 17.66
N PRO A 417 5.85 -18.66 18.99
CA PRO A 417 4.77 -19.02 19.89
C PRO A 417 3.62 -18.02 19.85
N GLY A 418 2.39 -18.51 20.04
CA GLY A 418 1.17 -17.70 19.94
C GLY A 418 0.67 -17.41 18.51
N ILE A 419 1.42 -17.79 17.46
CA ILE A 419 0.97 -17.73 16.06
C ILE A 419 0.44 -19.10 15.65
N ASN A 420 -0.79 -19.15 15.13
CA ASN A 420 -1.50 -20.38 14.77
C ASN A 420 -2.03 -20.40 13.32
N SER A 421 -1.54 -19.50 12.46
CA SER A 421 -1.90 -19.43 11.05
C SER A 421 -0.71 -19.03 10.17
N TYR A 422 -0.78 -19.41 8.89
CA TYR A 422 0.27 -19.16 7.89
C TYR A 422 -0.35 -19.11 6.49
N SER A 423 0.20 -18.26 5.61
CA SER A 423 -0.30 -18.10 4.24
C SER A 423 0.83 -17.98 3.23
N VAL A 424 0.67 -18.62 2.08
CA VAL A 424 1.58 -18.56 0.93
C VAL A 424 0.80 -18.20 -0.35
N SER A 425 1.40 -17.37 -1.20
CA SER A 425 0.85 -16.86 -2.45
C SER A 425 1.77 -17.13 -3.65
N ASP A 426 1.36 -16.67 -4.84
CA ASP A 426 2.17 -16.61 -6.06
C ASP A 426 2.75 -17.94 -6.58
N LEU A 427 2.16 -19.05 -6.12
CA LEU A 427 2.51 -20.41 -6.51
C LEU A 427 2.30 -20.68 -8.00
N MET A 428 2.96 -21.71 -8.53
CA MET A 428 2.76 -22.16 -9.91
C MET A 428 1.32 -22.66 -10.11
N PRO A 429 0.67 -22.40 -11.26
CA PRO A 429 -0.68 -22.89 -11.55
C PRO A 429 -0.70 -24.41 -11.77
N ALA A 430 -1.88 -25.03 -11.64
CA ALA A 430 -2.13 -26.47 -11.85
C ALA A 430 -1.19 -27.42 -11.08
N THR A 431 -0.58 -26.97 -9.99
CA THR A 431 0.56 -27.62 -9.34
C THR A 431 0.18 -28.15 -7.95
N LYS A 432 0.62 -29.38 -7.64
CA LYS A 432 0.30 -30.10 -6.41
C LYS A 432 1.33 -29.82 -5.30
N TYR A 433 0.90 -29.14 -4.26
CA TYR A 433 1.70 -28.77 -3.09
C TYR A 433 1.24 -29.51 -1.84
N GLU A 434 2.13 -29.60 -0.85
CA GLU A 434 1.89 -30.14 0.48
C GLU A 434 2.38 -29.16 1.54
N ILE A 435 1.61 -29.01 2.61
CA ILE A 435 1.97 -28.18 3.76
C ILE A 435 1.65 -28.93 5.06
N CYS A 436 2.64 -29.06 5.95
CA CYS A 436 2.50 -29.75 7.24
C CYS A 436 2.86 -28.82 8.41
N VAL A 437 2.23 -29.00 9.56
CA VAL A 437 2.56 -28.27 10.80
C VAL A 437 3.04 -29.24 11.88
N THR A 438 4.23 -29.01 12.43
CA THR A 438 4.79 -29.80 13.53
C THR A 438 5.18 -28.92 14.71
N LEU A 439 5.41 -29.53 15.86
CA LEU A 439 6.29 -28.92 16.87
C LEU A 439 7.72 -28.84 16.34
N LYS A 440 8.47 -27.84 16.82
CA LYS A 440 9.90 -27.68 16.57
C LYS A 440 10.66 -28.99 16.82
N ASN A 441 11.46 -29.40 15.84
CA ASN A 441 12.29 -30.61 15.83
C ASN A 441 11.55 -31.98 15.84
N LYS A 442 10.22 -32.05 15.72
CA LYS A 442 9.50 -33.33 15.47
C LYS A 442 9.20 -33.48 13.95
N PRO A 443 9.34 -34.68 13.36
CA PRO A 443 8.98 -34.92 11.95
C PRO A 443 7.44 -34.95 11.78
N PRO A 444 6.91 -34.58 10.60
CA PRO A 444 5.47 -34.53 10.37
C PRO A 444 4.82 -35.91 10.33
N ARG A 445 3.69 -36.07 11.02
CA ARG A 445 2.78 -37.21 10.84
C ARG A 445 1.83 -36.92 9.64
N PRO A 446 1.33 -37.95 8.92
CA PRO A 446 0.41 -37.74 7.79
C PRO A 446 -0.87 -36.96 8.18
N GLU A 447 -1.32 -37.15 9.42
CA GLU A 447 -2.49 -36.49 10.02
C GLU A 447 -2.30 -34.97 10.23
N GLN A 448 -1.07 -34.46 10.08
CA GLN A 448 -0.67 -33.07 10.30
C GLN A 448 -0.31 -32.35 8.99
N CYS A 449 -0.68 -32.92 7.85
CA CYS A 449 -0.36 -32.45 6.49
C CYS A 449 -1.62 -32.22 5.65
N ILE A 450 -1.65 -31.11 4.90
CA ILE A 450 -2.66 -30.79 3.88
C ILE A 450 -1.99 -30.84 2.51
N ILE A 451 -2.59 -31.59 1.59
CA ILE A 451 -2.22 -31.62 0.17
C ILE A 451 -3.25 -30.81 -0.61
N PHE A 452 -2.81 -29.87 -1.43
CA PHE A 452 -3.68 -29.02 -2.25
C PHE A 452 -3.14 -28.85 -3.67
N VAL A 453 -4.00 -28.39 -4.57
CA VAL A 453 -3.64 -28.07 -5.97
C VAL A 453 -4.04 -26.62 -6.23
N THR A 454 -3.16 -25.88 -6.89
CA THR A 454 -3.42 -24.51 -7.35
C THR A 454 -4.30 -24.49 -8.59
N GLY A 455 -5.06 -23.41 -8.78
CA GLY A 455 -5.88 -23.22 -9.98
C GLY A 455 -5.03 -23.25 -11.25
N SER A 456 -5.58 -23.82 -12.33
CA SER A 456 -4.88 -23.95 -13.61
C SER A 456 -4.84 -22.66 -14.42
N ASP A 457 -5.83 -21.79 -14.23
CA ASP A 457 -6.08 -20.67 -15.14
C ASP A 457 -6.68 -19.44 -14.43
N VAL A 458 -6.37 -18.25 -14.96
CA VAL A 458 -7.01 -16.97 -14.57
C VAL A 458 -8.24 -16.68 -15.44
N THR A 459 -8.28 -17.29 -16.64
CA THR A 459 -9.20 -16.95 -17.73
C THR A 459 -10.67 -17.12 -17.36
N GLU A 460 -11.11 -18.28 -16.85
CA GLU A 460 -12.55 -18.52 -16.60
C GLU A 460 -13.20 -17.52 -15.62
N MET A 461 -12.47 -17.06 -14.60
CA MET A 461 -13.05 -16.16 -13.58
C MET A 461 -13.14 -14.72 -14.08
N GLU A 462 -12.07 -14.18 -14.66
CA GLU A 462 -12.14 -12.86 -15.33
C GLU A 462 -13.16 -12.86 -16.46
N GLN A 463 -13.24 -13.95 -17.24
CA GLN A 463 -14.14 -14.04 -18.39
C GLN A 463 -15.61 -14.16 -17.95
N ARG A 464 -15.91 -14.74 -16.78
CA ARG A 464 -17.24 -14.68 -16.15
C ARG A 464 -17.60 -13.27 -15.68
N GLU A 465 -16.71 -12.55 -15.01
CA GLU A 465 -16.98 -11.16 -14.59
C GLU A 465 -17.14 -10.23 -15.80
N LYS A 466 -16.27 -10.36 -16.81
CA LYS A 466 -16.36 -9.63 -18.08
C LYS A 466 -17.65 -9.96 -18.84
N LEU A 467 -18.09 -11.23 -18.85
CA LEU A 467 -19.40 -11.61 -19.41
C LEU A 467 -20.57 -10.97 -18.64
N ILE A 468 -20.54 -10.93 -17.31
CA ILE A 468 -21.59 -10.28 -16.51
C ILE A 468 -21.64 -8.78 -16.84
N HIS A 469 -20.50 -8.09 -16.89
CA HIS A 469 -20.46 -6.67 -17.27
C HIS A 469 -20.95 -6.43 -18.71
N ILE A 470 -20.55 -7.27 -19.68
CA ILE A 470 -21.03 -7.18 -21.07
C ILE A 470 -22.55 -7.40 -21.14
N VAL A 471 -23.09 -8.42 -20.46
CA VAL A 471 -24.53 -8.70 -20.42
C VAL A 471 -25.31 -7.56 -19.75
N VAL A 472 -24.80 -6.98 -18.67
CA VAL A 472 -25.41 -5.82 -18.01
C VAL A 472 -25.38 -4.58 -18.92
N ILE A 473 -24.26 -4.31 -19.62
CA ILE A 473 -24.17 -3.20 -20.58
C ILE A 473 -25.13 -3.41 -21.76
N VAL A 474 -25.24 -4.63 -22.29
CA VAL A 474 -26.16 -4.97 -23.38
C VAL A 474 -27.62 -4.85 -22.92
N LEU A 475 -27.99 -5.34 -21.74
CA LEU A 475 -29.35 -5.12 -21.19
C LEU A 475 -29.62 -3.63 -20.98
N ALA A 476 -28.68 -2.87 -20.42
CA ALA A 476 -28.83 -1.43 -20.22
C ALA A 476 -29.02 -0.70 -21.56
N MET A 477 -28.27 -1.06 -22.60
CA MET A 477 -28.46 -0.50 -23.96
C MET A 477 -29.82 -0.89 -24.55
N VAL A 478 -30.21 -2.17 -24.47
CA VAL A 478 -31.49 -2.69 -25.02
C VAL A 478 -32.71 -2.12 -24.29
N LEU A 479 -32.59 -1.72 -23.03
CA LEU A 479 -33.67 -1.06 -22.29
C LEU A 479 -33.64 0.47 -22.45
N ALA A 480 -32.48 1.11 -22.31
CA ALA A 480 -32.38 2.58 -22.32
C ALA A 480 -32.50 3.18 -23.73
N VAL A 481 -31.99 2.54 -24.78
CA VAL A 481 -32.03 3.11 -26.14
C VAL A 481 -33.47 3.19 -26.68
N PRO A 482 -34.34 2.17 -26.56
CA PRO A 482 -35.74 2.30 -26.95
C PRO A 482 -36.51 3.34 -26.14
N ILE A 483 -36.23 3.47 -24.83
CA ILE A 483 -36.85 4.49 -23.97
C ILE A 483 -36.40 5.91 -24.39
N GLY A 484 -35.10 6.12 -24.61
CA GLY A 484 -34.56 7.39 -25.10
C GLY A 484 -35.07 7.75 -26.50
N MET A 485 -35.10 6.78 -27.42
CA MET A 485 -35.68 6.96 -28.75
C MET A 485 -37.18 7.29 -28.68
N TYR A 486 -37.94 6.61 -27.82
CA TYR A 486 -39.35 6.91 -27.61
C TYR A 486 -39.54 8.36 -27.14
N ALA A 487 -38.83 8.76 -26.07
CA ALA A 487 -38.85 10.13 -25.54
C ALA A 487 -38.51 11.19 -26.60
N CYS A 488 -37.41 10.99 -27.36
CA CYS A 488 -37.05 11.88 -28.46
C CYS A 488 -38.13 11.93 -29.55
N THR A 489 -38.75 10.81 -29.92
CA THR A 489 -39.85 10.80 -30.91
C THR A 489 -41.17 11.38 -30.40
N THR A 490 -41.37 11.49 -29.08
CA THR A 490 -42.51 12.23 -28.51
C THR A 490 -42.28 13.75 -28.53
N ASP A 491 -41.09 14.24 -28.18
CA ASP A 491 -40.80 15.69 -28.19
C ASP A 491 -40.66 16.28 -29.60
N ILE A 492 -40.12 15.52 -30.57
CA ILE A 492 -39.95 15.97 -31.96
C ILE A 492 -41.29 16.27 -32.66
N LYS A 493 -42.43 15.77 -32.14
CA LYS A 493 -43.75 15.94 -32.78
C LYS A 493 -44.37 17.33 -32.72
N PHE A 494 -43.84 18.27 -31.93
CA PHE A 494 -44.32 19.66 -31.94
C PHE A 494 -43.34 20.67 -32.57
N ALA A 495 -42.03 20.52 -32.38
CA ALA A 495 -41.05 21.52 -32.83
C ALA A 495 -40.94 21.68 -34.37
N CYS A 496 -41.17 20.61 -35.15
CA CYS A 496 -40.95 20.64 -36.60
C CYS A 496 -42.10 21.33 -37.38
N LEU A 497 -43.32 21.29 -36.86
CA LEU A 497 -44.53 21.67 -37.60
C LEU A 497 -44.75 23.20 -37.62
N GLU A 498 -44.31 23.89 -36.57
CA GLU A 498 -44.50 25.34 -36.41
C GLU A 498 -43.57 26.17 -37.33
N GLY A 499 -42.32 25.74 -37.50
CA GLY A 499 -41.36 26.40 -38.40
C GLY A 499 -41.78 26.35 -39.87
N ILE A 500 -42.35 25.23 -40.33
CA ILE A 500 -42.83 25.06 -41.71
C ILE A 500 -44.01 26.02 -41.99
N MET A 501 -44.90 26.22 -41.03
CA MET A 501 -46.04 27.14 -41.17
C MET A 501 -45.61 28.61 -41.31
N GLN A 502 -44.55 29.07 -40.64
CA GLN A 502 -44.04 30.43 -40.84
C GLN A 502 -43.45 30.64 -42.23
N VAL A 503 -42.63 29.71 -42.74
CA VAL A 503 -42.00 29.82 -44.07
C VAL A 503 -43.06 29.89 -45.19
N TRP A 504 -44.13 29.10 -45.09
CA TRP A 504 -45.26 29.16 -46.04
C TRP A 504 -46.08 30.44 -45.94
N LYS A 505 -46.17 31.05 -44.76
CA LYS A 505 -46.90 32.32 -44.55
C LYS A 505 -46.14 33.51 -45.14
N ASN A 506 -44.81 33.53 -45.02
CA ASN A 506 -43.97 34.59 -45.59
C ASN A 506 -43.92 34.52 -47.13
N ARG A 507 -43.73 33.33 -47.73
CA ARG A 507 -43.76 33.14 -49.19
C ARG A 507 -45.09 33.52 -49.87
N ARG A 508 -46.18 33.70 -49.11
CA ARG A 508 -47.46 34.21 -49.64
C ARG A 508 -47.61 35.73 -49.64
N ARG A 509 -46.63 36.49 -49.12
CA ARG A 509 -46.67 37.97 -49.09
C ARG A 509 -45.80 38.67 -50.15
N GLU A 510 -44.91 37.94 -50.83
CA GLU A 510 -43.99 38.52 -51.82
C GLU A 510 -44.57 38.66 -53.24
N ASN A 511 -45.76 38.10 -53.49
CA ASN A 511 -46.44 38.11 -54.80
C ASN A 511 -47.66 39.07 -54.84
N ALA A 512 -47.43 40.35 -54.54
CA ALA A 512 -48.38 41.44 -54.81
C ALA A 512 -47.62 42.69 -55.27
N SER A 513 -48.11 43.38 -56.29
CA SER A 513 -47.40 44.42 -57.06
C SER A 513 -48.12 45.80 -56.94
N PRO A 514 -47.58 46.93 -57.44
CA PRO A 514 -47.40 48.11 -56.58
C PRO A 514 -48.20 49.37 -56.94
N ALA A 515 -48.27 50.33 -56.00
CA ALA A 515 -48.78 51.69 -56.22
C ALA A 515 -48.06 52.75 -55.33
N MET A 516 -48.31 54.03 -55.63
CA MET A 516 -47.55 55.26 -55.29
C MET A 516 -47.73 55.88 -53.88
N GLU A 517 -46.98 56.98 -53.66
CA GLU A 517 -47.27 58.17 -52.81
C GLU A 517 -46.87 58.22 -51.31
N GLN A 518 -45.63 58.67 -51.08
CA GLN A 518 -45.24 60.00 -50.54
C GLN A 518 -45.80 60.53 -49.19
N GLU A 519 -44.88 60.86 -48.25
CA GLU A 519 -44.97 61.79 -47.08
C GLU A 519 -46.10 61.52 -46.01
N ARG A 520 -45.89 61.67 -44.69
CA ARG A 520 -45.16 62.73 -43.96
C ARG A 520 -44.98 62.41 -42.45
N GLN A 521 -44.26 63.29 -41.73
CA GLN A 521 -44.11 63.50 -40.27
C GLN A 521 -45.06 62.85 -39.24
N GLY A 522 -44.49 62.54 -38.07
CA GLY A 522 -45.13 62.56 -36.73
C GLY A 522 -44.97 61.24 -35.94
N THR A 523 -44.31 61.11 -34.77
CA THR A 523 -44.30 61.80 -33.45
C THR A 523 -45.37 61.34 -32.44
N PHE A 524 -44.88 60.91 -31.26
CA PHE A 524 -45.54 60.78 -29.94
C PHE A 524 -46.54 59.64 -29.66
N ASP A 525 -46.08 58.74 -28.77
CA ASP A 525 -46.67 58.35 -27.48
C ASP A 525 -48.09 57.76 -27.31
N SER A 526 -48.17 56.96 -26.22
CA SER A 526 -49.34 56.75 -25.35
C SER A 526 -50.49 55.86 -25.84
N LEU A 527 -51.28 55.22 -24.95
CA LEU A 527 -51.08 54.69 -23.59
C LEU A 527 -52.30 53.80 -23.24
N GLN A 528 -52.12 52.78 -22.39
CA GLN A 528 -53.21 52.09 -21.64
C GLN A 528 -54.32 51.42 -22.50
N ALA A 529 -55.29 50.67 -21.96
CA ALA A 529 -55.55 50.20 -20.60
C ALA A 529 -55.76 48.66 -20.62
N ALA A 530 -55.52 47.90 -19.53
CA ALA A 530 -56.51 47.47 -18.52
C ALA A 530 -57.65 46.56 -19.06
N SER A 531 -58.31 45.68 -18.30
CA SER A 531 -58.55 45.69 -16.84
C SER A 531 -58.80 44.26 -16.33
N ASP A 532 -58.06 43.88 -15.27
CA ASP A 532 -58.49 43.09 -14.08
C ASP A 532 -59.12 41.68 -14.27
N GLU A 533 -59.34 40.82 -13.26
CA GLU A 533 -59.23 40.88 -11.79
C GLU A 533 -59.00 39.44 -11.26
N GLY A 534 -58.38 39.12 -10.10
CA GLY A 534 -57.64 39.92 -9.11
C GLY A 534 -57.23 39.07 -7.87
N LEU A 535 -56.32 39.64 -7.05
CA LEU A 535 -55.96 39.30 -5.64
C LEU A 535 -55.28 37.93 -5.34
N VAL A 536 -54.06 37.80 -4.75
CA VAL A 536 -53.37 38.42 -3.58
C VAL A 536 -53.75 37.72 -2.25
N ALA A 537 -52.86 37.33 -1.33
CA ALA A 537 -51.62 37.96 -0.81
C ALA A 537 -50.46 36.95 -0.51
N LYS A 538 -49.16 37.30 -0.63
CA LYS A 538 -48.23 38.12 0.22
C LYS A 538 -47.85 37.47 1.58
N GLU A 539 -46.67 37.67 2.20
CA GLU A 539 -45.34 38.25 1.87
C GLU A 539 -44.33 37.71 2.93
N SER A 540 -42.99 37.60 2.81
CA SER A 540 -41.92 37.99 1.85
C SER A 540 -41.33 39.41 1.90
N SER A 541 -40.21 39.58 2.64
CA SER A 541 -39.19 40.64 2.43
C SER A 541 -37.80 40.14 2.91
N GLU A 542 -36.60 40.48 2.38
CA GLU A 542 -36.05 41.69 1.71
C GLU A 542 -35.74 42.88 2.64
N ASP A 543 -34.68 43.70 2.45
CA ASP A 543 -33.43 43.59 1.64
C ASP A 543 -32.33 44.56 2.22
N ARG A 544 -31.16 44.63 1.57
CA ARG A 544 -30.01 45.53 1.77
C ARG A 544 -30.34 47.03 1.96
N LYS A 545 -29.46 47.78 2.67
CA LYS A 545 -28.80 48.99 2.10
C LYS A 545 -27.65 49.65 2.91
N SER A 546 -26.54 49.89 2.19
CA SER A 546 -25.64 51.07 2.16
C SER A 546 -25.23 51.88 3.43
N GLY A 547 -23.92 52.06 3.58
CA GLY A 547 -23.25 53.14 4.36
C GLY A 547 -22.20 52.61 5.34
N GLY A 548 -21.03 53.23 5.55
CA GLY A 548 -20.40 54.37 4.87
C GLY A 548 -19.21 54.95 5.68
N LYS A 549 -18.24 55.57 5.00
CA LYS A 549 -16.98 56.20 5.51
C LYS A 549 -15.81 55.30 5.95
N ASN A 550 -14.63 55.87 5.69
CA ASN A 550 -13.29 55.47 6.08
C ASN A 550 -13.11 55.44 7.62
N ASP A 551 -12.03 54.79 8.07
CA ASP A 551 -10.93 55.59 8.64
C ASP A 551 -9.55 54.94 8.38
N GLN A 552 -8.48 55.74 8.46
CA GLN A 552 -7.11 55.30 8.12
C GLN A 552 -6.07 56.02 8.99
N LYS A 553 -5.59 55.36 10.05
CA LYS A 553 -4.28 55.65 10.68
C LYS A 553 -3.84 54.59 11.70
N ASN A 554 -2.51 54.45 11.78
CA ASN A 554 -1.62 54.18 12.93
C ASN A 554 -2.30 53.88 14.29
N ASP A 555 -1.79 52.95 15.10
CA ASP A 555 -0.35 52.68 15.36
C ASP A 555 0.14 51.25 15.02
#